data_AF-A0A5M1DZW9-F1
#
_entry.id   AF-A0A5M1DZW9-F1
#
_cell.length_a   1.000
_cell.length_b   1.000
_cell.length_c   1.000
_cell.angle_alpha   90.00
_cell.angle_beta   90.00
_cell.angle_gamma   90.00
#
_symmetry.space_group_name_H-M   'P 1'
#
loop_
_entity.id
_entity.type
_entity.pdbx_description
1 polymer ?
#
loop_
_entity_poly.entity_id
_entity_poly.type
_entity_poly.pdbx_seq_one_letter_code
_entity_poly.pdbx_strand_id
1 'polypeptide(L)'
;MELKNRHKKCINFDLDTKELLKYFPKGTRKPYTLIKEFFKKQGFDHRQYSGYISKEPISDYKLTKIIHQLSIQYIWLKNCIKEFDVSNAPQTLSLKNQIYNSIEREEKKIYNQFIQKLRYYQSKKKILNSNTRIKYEKELLRLYQKLEKNHINLDEKSLKSMQEIDKAKSLKR
;
A
#
# COMPACT_ATOMS: atom_id res chain seq x y z
N MET A 1 -12.14 15.40 35.66
CA MET A 1 -11.49 16.41 34.79
C MET A 1 -10.36 15.81 33.92
N GLU A 2 -9.68 14.73 34.35
CA GLU A 2 -8.59 14.06 33.59
C GLU A 2 -8.98 13.25 32.33
N LEU A 3 -10.25 12.86 32.16
CA LEU A 3 -10.65 12.03 31.01
C LEU A 3 -10.70 12.79 29.68
N LYS A 4 -10.73 14.13 29.70
CA LYS A 4 -10.92 14.97 28.49
C LYS A 4 -9.65 15.21 27.65
N ASN A 5 -8.48 14.74 28.06
CA ASN A 5 -7.21 15.00 27.35
C ASN A 5 -6.40 13.73 27.03
N ARG A 6 -7.10 12.60 26.82
CA ARG A 6 -6.46 11.34 26.42
C ARG A 6 -6.67 11.12 24.93
N HIS A 7 -5.57 10.85 24.23
CA HIS A 7 -5.59 10.53 22.81
C HIS A 7 -4.77 9.27 22.58
N LYS A 8 -5.09 8.52 21.52
CA LYS A 8 -4.12 7.53 21.04
C LYS A 8 -2.87 8.31 20.62
N LYS A 9 -1.70 7.86 21.05
CA LYS A 9 -0.43 8.54 20.76
C LYS A 9 0.30 7.79 19.69
N CYS A 10 0.71 8.49 18.64
CA CYS A 10 1.64 8.01 17.64
C CYS A 10 3.05 8.45 18.03
N ILE A 11 4.01 7.53 17.89
CA ILE A 11 5.44 7.79 18.08
C ILE A 11 6.13 7.41 16.78
N ASN A 12 6.98 8.29 16.27
CA ASN A 12 7.92 8.01 15.18
C ASN A 12 9.31 8.48 15.60
N PHE A 13 10.35 7.73 15.25
CA PHE A 13 11.72 8.13 15.57
C PHE A 13 12.69 7.70 14.49
N ASP A 14 13.85 8.35 14.45
CA ASP A 14 14.99 7.92 13.63
C ASP A 14 16.25 7.81 14.48
N LEU A 15 17.10 6.84 14.11
CA LEU A 15 18.38 6.61 14.76
C LEU A 15 19.53 6.78 13.76
N ASP A 16 20.57 7.51 14.14
CA ASP A 16 21.82 7.55 13.40
C ASP A 16 22.43 6.15 13.35
N THR A 17 22.48 5.57 12.16
CA THR A 17 22.99 4.22 11.97
C THR A 17 24.49 4.12 12.29
N LYS A 18 25.29 5.16 12.01
CA LYS A 18 26.73 5.13 12.31
C LYS A 18 26.97 5.13 13.82
N GLU A 19 26.29 6.01 14.56
CA GLU A 19 26.38 6.04 16.02
C GLU A 19 25.82 4.77 16.65
N LEU A 20 24.70 4.26 16.13
CA LEU A 20 24.08 3.03 16.61
C LEU A 20 25.00 1.81 16.46
N LEU A 21 25.75 1.73 15.36
CA LEU A 21 26.68 0.63 15.11
C LEU A 21 27.91 0.63 16.05
N LYS A 22 28.25 1.77 16.69
CA LYS A 22 29.26 1.81 17.75
C LYS A 22 28.85 0.99 18.98
N TYR A 23 27.54 0.95 19.25
CA TYR A 23 26.96 0.17 20.36
C TYR A 23 26.52 -1.24 19.93
N PHE A 24 26.10 -1.40 18.68
CA PHE A 24 25.58 -2.64 18.11
C PHE A 24 26.29 -3.01 16.81
N PRO A 25 27.57 -3.46 16.87
CA PRO A 25 28.38 -3.69 15.68
C PRO A 25 27.85 -4.80 14.76
N LYS A 26 26.98 -5.69 15.28
CA LYS A 26 26.33 -6.77 14.51
C LYS A 26 25.14 -6.30 13.68
N GLY A 27 24.81 -5.01 13.70
CA GLY A 27 23.73 -4.43 12.90
C GLY A 27 22.57 -3.87 13.70
N THR A 28 21.61 -3.26 12.98
CA THR A 28 20.53 -2.47 13.55
C THR A 28 19.33 -3.29 14.05
N ARG A 29 19.22 -4.57 13.66
CA ARG A 29 18.07 -5.41 14.02
C ARG A 29 17.85 -5.51 15.53
N LYS A 30 18.92 -5.70 16.30
CA LYS A 30 18.84 -5.85 17.76
C LYS A 30 18.31 -4.60 18.46
N PRO A 31 18.89 -3.39 18.28
CA PRO A 31 18.38 -2.19 18.95
C PRO A 31 16.94 -1.86 18.58
N TYR A 32 16.56 -1.98 17.31
CA TYR A 32 15.16 -1.79 16.89
C TYR A 32 14.22 -2.82 17.52
N THR A 33 14.66 -4.06 17.72
CA THR A 33 13.88 -5.09 18.44
C THR A 33 13.71 -4.73 19.92
N LEU A 34 14.77 -4.22 20.58
CA LEU A 34 14.70 -3.80 21.99
C LEU A 34 13.67 -2.68 22.20
N ILE A 35 13.68 -1.66 21.33
CA ILE A 35 12.71 -0.56 21.37
C ILE A 35 11.29 -1.09 21.07
N LYS A 36 11.15 -1.97 20.07
CA LYS A 36 9.86 -2.58 19.73
C LYS A 36 9.24 -3.33 20.91
N GLU A 37 10.02 -4.19 21.56
CA GLU A 37 9.53 -4.95 22.70
C GLU A 37 9.26 -4.07 23.92
N PHE A 38 10.02 -2.98 24.12
CA PHE A 38 9.69 -1.98 25.13
C PHE A 38 8.31 -1.34 24.87
N PHE A 39 8.07 -0.81 23.67
CA PHE A 39 6.80 -0.14 23.37
C PHE A 39 5.62 -1.10 23.41
N LYS A 40 5.78 -2.36 22.96
CA LYS A 40 4.76 -3.40 23.14
C LYS A 40 4.36 -3.61 24.59
N LYS A 41 5.35 -3.71 25.50
CA LYS A 41 5.10 -3.84 26.95
C LYS A 41 4.37 -2.63 27.52
N GLN A 42 4.62 -1.44 26.97
CA GLN A 42 3.95 -0.19 27.36
C GLN A 42 2.56 0.00 26.71
N GLY A 43 2.05 -1.01 25.99
CA GLY A 43 0.73 -0.98 25.39
C GLY A 43 0.67 -0.24 24.06
N PHE A 44 1.74 -0.26 23.28
CA PHE A 44 1.76 0.22 21.89
C PHE A 44 1.77 -0.93 20.90
N ASP A 45 1.09 -0.75 19.78
CA ASP A 45 1.22 -1.61 18.61
C ASP A 45 2.30 -1.05 17.68
N HIS A 46 3.16 -1.95 17.21
CA HIS A 46 4.12 -1.64 16.16
C HIS A 46 3.37 -1.49 14.83
N ARG A 47 3.64 -0.40 14.11
CA ARG A 47 3.08 -0.15 12.77
C ARG A 47 4.11 -0.54 11.71
N GLN A 48 4.80 0.42 11.12
CA GLN A 48 5.81 0.22 10.09
C GLN A 48 7.08 0.95 10.51
N TYR A 49 8.25 0.36 10.23
CA TYR A 49 9.56 0.90 10.60
C TYR A 49 9.63 1.32 12.08
N SER A 50 9.94 2.58 12.35
CA SER A 50 10.04 3.16 13.70
C SER A 50 8.73 3.73 14.23
N GLY A 51 7.60 3.41 13.58
CA GLY A 51 6.28 3.92 13.93
C GLY A 51 5.51 3.03 14.92
N TYR A 52 4.94 3.65 15.95
CA TYR A 52 4.15 3.00 17.00
C TYR A 52 2.87 3.78 17.29
N ILE A 53 1.81 3.07 17.68
CA ILE A 53 0.58 3.71 18.17
C ILE A 53 0.13 3.07 19.48
N SER A 54 -0.31 3.87 20.45
CA SER A 54 -0.87 3.33 21.69
C SER A 54 -2.19 2.57 21.40
N LYS A 55 -2.35 1.40 22.03
CA LYS A 55 -3.56 0.58 21.92
C LYS A 55 -4.80 1.34 22.38
N GLU A 56 -4.65 2.00 23.52
CA GLU A 56 -5.67 2.84 24.15
C GLU A 56 -5.26 4.32 24.18
N PRO A 57 -6.22 5.25 24.27
CA PRO A 57 -5.91 6.65 24.53
C PRO A 57 -5.13 6.82 25.84
N ILE A 58 -4.06 7.60 25.83
CA ILE A 58 -3.24 7.92 27.02
C ILE A 58 -3.09 9.43 27.19
N SER A 59 -2.86 9.88 28.42
CA SER A 59 -2.53 11.27 28.72
C SER A 59 -1.07 11.58 28.40
N ASP A 60 -0.76 12.86 28.21
CA ASP A 60 0.63 13.31 28.03
C ASP A 60 1.51 12.97 29.23
N TYR A 61 0.97 13.05 30.45
CA TYR A 61 1.70 12.65 31.65
C TYR A 61 2.13 11.17 31.60
N LYS A 62 1.22 10.26 31.22
CA LYS A 62 1.55 8.83 31.08
C LYS A 62 2.59 8.62 29.98
N LEU A 63 2.46 9.35 28.87
CA LEU A 63 3.45 9.29 27.80
C LEU A 63 4.83 9.74 28.27
N THR A 64 4.95 10.89 28.94
CA THR A 64 6.21 11.41 29.48
C THR A 64 6.87 10.40 30.42
N LYS A 65 6.09 9.73 31.28
CA LYS A 65 6.60 8.66 32.13
C LYS A 65 7.16 7.48 31.33
N ILE A 66 6.48 7.08 30.25
CA ILE A 66 6.94 6.00 29.35
C ILE A 66 8.24 6.39 28.64
N ILE A 67 8.35 7.62 28.13
CA ILE A 67 9.57 8.10 27.46
C ILE A 67 10.74 8.22 28.45
N HIS A 68 10.47 8.65 29.68
CA HIS A 68 11.48 8.67 30.73
C HIS A 68 11.98 7.25 31.09
N GLN A 69 11.08 6.26 31.13
CA GLN A 69 11.48 4.86 31.32
C GLN A 69 12.31 4.33 30.15
N LEU A 70 11.96 4.70 28.91
CA LEU A 70 12.74 4.35 27.72
C LEU A 70 14.18 4.89 27.81
N SER A 71 14.33 6.16 28.20
CA SER A 71 15.65 6.83 28.23
C SER A 71 16.56 6.26 29.32
N ILE A 72 16.02 5.90 30.48
CA ILE A 72 16.79 5.24 31.55
C ILE A 72 17.16 3.81 31.15
N GLN A 73 16.24 3.08 30.53
CA GLN A 73 16.48 1.68 30.17
C GLN A 73 17.49 1.52 29.02
N TYR A 74 17.53 2.48 28.08
CA TYR A 74 18.38 2.44 26.91
C TYR A 74 19.20 3.73 26.76
N ILE A 75 20.12 3.97 27.69
CA ILE A 75 20.95 5.19 27.77
C ILE A 75 21.72 5.48 26.46
N TRP A 76 22.10 4.45 25.70
CA TRP A 76 22.76 4.58 24.40
C TRP A 76 21.95 5.40 23.37
N LEU A 77 20.63 5.53 23.56
CA LEU A 77 19.75 6.34 22.72
C LEU A 77 20.19 7.80 22.63
N LYS A 78 20.75 8.38 23.71
CA LYS A 78 21.20 9.78 23.72
C LYS A 78 22.13 10.11 22.55
N ASN A 79 22.99 9.15 22.18
CA ASN A 79 23.99 9.36 21.12
C ASN A 79 23.49 8.86 19.75
N CYS A 80 22.35 8.18 19.70
CA CYS A 80 21.83 7.58 18.48
C CYS A 80 20.56 8.27 17.96
N ILE A 81 19.74 8.91 18.81
CA ILE A 81 18.49 9.53 18.37
C ILE A 81 18.80 10.73 17.47
N LYS A 82 18.21 10.73 16.27
CA LYS A 82 18.16 11.89 15.38
C LYS A 82 16.88 12.68 15.58
N GLU A 83 15.76 11.95 15.54
CA GLU A 83 14.42 12.51 15.63
C GLU A 83 13.56 11.63 16.54
N PHE A 84 12.64 12.26 17.28
CA PHE A 84 11.67 11.56 18.10
C PHE A 84 10.38 12.39 18.20
N ASP A 85 9.43 12.08 17.33
CA ASP A 85 8.19 12.81 17.19
C ASP A 85 7.03 12.08 17.85
N VAL A 86 6.16 12.87 18.50
CA VAL A 86 4.91 12.41 19.08
C VAL A 86 3.76 13.21 18.49
N SER A 87 2.69 12.52 18.11
CA SER A 87 1.42 13.16 17.73
C SER A 87 0.21 12.44 18.32
N ASN A 88 -0.93 13.13 18.34
CA ASN A 88 -2.21 12.48 18.57
C ASN A 88 -2.62 11.74 17.30
N ALA A 89 -2.98 10.47 17.43
CA ALA A 89 -3.46 9.68 16.31
C ALA A 89 -4.77 10.28 15.77
N PRO A 90 -4.92 10.40 14.44
CA PRO A 90 -6.18 10.78 13.84
C PRO A 90 -7.24 9.71 14.08
N GLN A 91 -8.52 10.09 13.97
CA GLN A 91 -9.63 9.16 14.06
C GLN A 91 -9.55 8.06 12.99
N THR A 92 -9.06 8.41 11.80
CA THR A 92 -8.80 7.47 10.69
C THR A 92 -7.29 7.26 10.52
N LEU A 93 -6.80 6.07 10.90
CA LEU A 93 -5.37 5.77 10.93
C LEU A 93 -4.82 5.15 9.64
N SER A 94 -5.66 4.53 8.81
CA SER A 94 -5.21 3.85 7.59
C SER A 94 -6.20 4.00 6.45
N LEU A 95 -5.68 4.36 5.27
CA LEU A 95 -6.44 4.44 4.02
C LEU A 95 -6.19 3.23 3.11
N LYS A 96 -5.59 2.16 3.63
CA LYS A 96 -5.23 0.96 2.86
C LYS A 96 -6.45 0.37 2.13
N ASN A 97 -7.57 0.23 2.83
CA ASN A 97 -8.81 -0.28 2.23
C ASN A 97 -9.40 0.69 1.21
N GLN A 98 -9.29 2.01 1.44
CA GLN A 98 -9.76 3.00 0.47
C GLN A 98 -8.96 2.91 -0.84
N ILE A 99 -7.65 2.70 -0.76
CA ILE A 99 -6.78 2.49 -1.93
C ILE A 99 -7.21 1.22 -2.67
N TYR A 100 -7.30 0.08 -1.98
CA TYR A 100 -7.73 -1.18 -2.60
C TYR A 100 -9.09 -1.07 -3.26
N ASN A 101 -10.08 -0.53 -2.55
CA ASN A 101 -11.44 -0.39 -3.08
C ASN A 101 -11.48 0.55 -4.29
N SER A 102 -10.60 1.54 -4.36
CA SER A 102 -10.54 2.44 -5.52
C SER A 102 -9.87 1.78 -6.72
N ILE A 103 -8.80 1.00 -6.49
CA ILE A 103 -8.15 0.19 -7.52
C ILE A 103 -9.12 -0.86 -8.07
N GLU A 104 -9.75 -1.66 -7.21
CA GLU A 104 -10.67 -2.72 -7.60
C GLU A 104 -11.85 -2.19 -8.43
N ARG A 105 -12.37 -1.01 -8.09
CA ARG A 105 -13.42 -0.34 -8.88
C ARG A 105 -12.94 0.04 -10.27
N GLU A 106 -11.73 0.59 -10.40
CA GLU A 106 -11.18 0.97 -11.72
C GLU A 106 -10.82 -0.27 -12.55
N GLU A 107 -10.27 -1.32 -11.94
CA GLU A 107 -9.98 -2.59 -12.61
C GLU A 107 -11.25 -3.21 -13.20
N LYS A 108 -12.33 -3.29 -12.40
CA LYS A 108 -13.64 -3.77 -12.86
C LYS A 108 -14.18 -2.91 -14.01
N LYS A 109 -14.01 -1.59 -13.95
CA LYS A 109 -14.46 -0.68 -15.01
C LYS A 109 -13.72 -0.94 -16.33
N ILE A 110 -12.39 -1.06 -16.29
CA ILE A 110 -11.58 -1.35 -17.49
C ILE A 110 -11.94 -2.72 -18.06
N TYR A 111 -12.04 -3.75 -17.22
CA TYR A 111 -12.41 -5.10 -17.62
C TYR A 111 -13.82 -5.13 -18.25
N ASN A 112 -14.81 -4.53 -17.61
CA ASN A 112 -16.18 -4.50 -18.12
C ASN A 112 -16.29 -3.75 -19.44
N GLN A 113 -15.56 -2.64 -19.60
CA GLN A 113 -15.50 -1.90 -20.87
C GLN A 113 -14.95 -2.79 -22.00
N PHE A 114 -13.87 -3.51 -21.74
CA PHE A 114 -13.28 -4.45 -22.71
C PHE A 114 -14.26 -5.59 -23.05
N ILE A 115 -14.81 -6.27 -22.04
CA ILE A 115 -15.70 -7.42 -22.23
C ILE A 115 -16.97 -7.04 -22.97
N GLN A 116 -17.57 -5.89 -22.65
CA GLN A 116 -18.77 -5.42 -23.35
C GLN A 116 -18.50 -5.22 -24.85
N LYS A 117 -17.37 -4.59 -25.19
CA LYS A 117 -16.97 -4.41 -26.60
C LYS A 117 -16.61 -5.73 -27.27
N LEU A 118 -15.93 -6.63 -26.58
CA LEU A 118 -15.55 -7.93 -27.14
C LEU A 118 -16.81 -8.74 -27.47
N ARG A 119 -17.79 -8.79 -26.55
CA ARG A 119 -19.09 -9.45 -26.78
C ARG A 119 -19.85 -8.83 -27.96
N TYR A 120 -19.90 -7.50 -28.02
CA TYR A 120 -20.53 -6.80 -29.14
C TYR A 120 -19.88 -7.18 -30.46
N TYR A 121 -18.54 -7.09 -30.55
CA TYR A 121 -17.79 -7.47 -31.73
C TYR A 121 -18.04 -8.92 -32.13
N GLN A 122 -17.97 -9.86 -31.18
CA GLN A 122 -18.23 -11.29 -31.43
C GLN A 122 -19.64 -11.53 -32.02
N SER A 123 -20.66 -10.80 -31.54
CA SER A 123 -22.03 -10.92 -32.03
C SER A 123 -22.25 -10.33 -33.44
N LYS A 124 -21.46 -9.33 -33.84
CA LYS A 124 -21.64 -8.58 -35.09
C LYS A 124 -20.57 -8.87 -36.16
N LYS A 125 -19.45 -9.52 -35.82
CA LYS A 125 -18.28 -9.65 -36.72
C LYS A 125 -18.58 -10.22 -38.10
N LYS A 126 -19.61 -11.07 -38.24
CA LYS A 126 -20.03 -11.68 -39.51
C LYS A 126 -20.78 -10.72 -40.44
N ILE A 127 -21.42 -9.69 -39.90
CA ILE A 127 -22.25 -8.73 -40.64
C ILE A 127 -21.59 -7.35 -40.80
N LEU A 128 -20.46 -7.11 -40.12
CA LEU A 128 -19.70 -5.87 -40.26
C LEU A 128 -18.91 -5.88 -41.57
N ASN A 129 -18.94 -4.75 -42.29
CA ASN A 129 -18.03 -4.53 -43.41
C ASN A 129 -16.56 -4.46 -42.93
N SER A 130 -15.63 -4.63 -43.86
CA SER A 130 -14.19 -4.71 -43.58
C SER A 130 -13.63 -3.48 -42.85
N ASN A 131 -14.03 -2.27 -43.24
CA ASN A 131 -13.52 -1.03 -42.66
C ASN A 131 -13.99 -0.86 -41.21
N THR A 132 -15.28 -1.10 -40.95
CA THR A 132 -15.85 -1.07 -39.61
C THR A 132 -15.22 -2.13 -38.72
N ARG A 133 -15.03 -3.36 -39.24
CA ARG A 133 -14.38 -4.46 -38.51
C ARG A 133 -12.97 -4.07 -38.04
N ILE A 134 -12.13 -3.52 -38.93
CA ILE A 134 -10.77 -3.06 -38.59
C ILE A 134 -10.78 -1.98 -37.51
N LYS A 135 -11.75 -1.04 -37.55
CA LYS A 135 -11.90 0.00 -36.52
C LYS A 135 -12.18 -0.60 -35.15
N TYR A 136 -13.10 -1.56 -35.05
CA TYR A 136 -13.41 -2.27 -33.80
C TYR A 136 -12.23 -3.09 -33.29
N GLU A 137 -11.55 -3.83 -34.16
CA GLU A 137 -10.36 -4.63 -33.78
C GLU A 137 -9.23 -3.73 -33.24
N LYS A 138 -8.98 -2.57 -33.86
CA LYS A 138 -8.03 -1.57 -33.35
C LYS A 138 -8.43 -1.05 -31.96
N GLU A 139 -9.71 -0.82 -31.73
CA GLU A 139 -10.22 -0.37 -30.43
C GLU A 139 -10.09 -1.46 -29.34
N LEU A 140 -10.44 -2.71 -29.67
CA LEU A 140 -10.26 -3.85 -28.78
C LEU A 140 -8.79 -4.07 -28.40
N LEU A 141 -7.87 -3.95 -29.37
CA LEU A 141 -6.43 -4.04 -29.10
C LEU A 141 -5.95 -2.92 -28.16
N ARG A 142 -6.45 -1.68 -28.32
CA ARG A 142 -6.13 -0.58 -27.40
C ARG A 142 -6.62 -0.86 -25.98
N LEU A 143 -7.83 -1.40 -25.84
CA LEU A 143 -8.37 -1.77 -24.51
C LEU A 143 -7.62 -2.96 -23.91
N TYR A 144 -7.24 -3.93 -24.73
CA TYR A 144 -6.42 -5.07 -24.30
C TYR A 144 -5.04 -4.63 -23.80
N GLN A 145 -4.36 -3.74 -24.54
CA GLN A 145 -3.11 -3.12 -24.07
C GLN A 145 -3.28 -2.35 -22.77
N LYS A 146 -4.44 -1.70 -22.56
CA LYS A 146 -4.76 -1.04 -21.29
C LYS A 146 -4.90 -2.06 -20.15
N LEU A 147 -5.50 -3.22 -20.39
CA LEU A 147 -5.58 -4.31 -19.39
C LEU A 147 -4.18 -4.83 -19.04
N GLU A 148 -3.35 -5.13 -20.04
CA GLU A 148 -1.97 -5.62 -19.85
C GLU A 148 -1.11 -4.62 -19.07
N LYS A 149 -1.18 -3.33 -19.44
CA LYS A 149 -0.46 -2.25 -18.74
C LYS A 149 -0.85 -2.16 -17.26
N ASN A 150 -2.08 -2.51 -16.91
CA ASN A 150 -2.57 -2.49 -15.53
C ASN A 150 -2.56 -3.87 -14.87
N HIS A 151 -1.95 -4.88 -15.52
CA HIS A 151 -1.90 -6.26 -15.03
C HIS A 151 -3.28 -6.88 -14.71
N ILE A 152 -4.32 -6.46 -15.44
CA ILE A 152 -5.68 -6.99 -15.28
C ILE A 152 -5.82 -8.24 -16.15
N ASN A 153 -6.00 -9.39 -15.50
CA ASN A 153 -6.08 -10.67 -16.19
C ASN A 153 -7.42 -10.87 -16.91
N LEU A 154 -7.35 -11.50 -18.09
CA LEU A 154 -8.52 -11.98 -18.81
C LEU A 154 -8.76 -13.46 -18.52
N ASP A 155 -10.02 -13.89 -18.67
CA ASP A 155 -10.34 -15.31 -18.77
C ASP A 155 -9.79 -15.90 -20.08
N GLU A 156 -9.52 -17.21 -20.09
CA GLU A 156 -8.89 -17.89 -21.22
C GLU A 156 -9.62 -17.70 -22.56
N LYS A 157 -10.95 -17.64 -22.53
CA LYS A 157 -11.77 -17.49 -23.74
C LYS A 157 -11.60 -16.11 -24.34
N SER A 158 -11.60 -15.07 -23.50
CA SER A 158 -11.32 -13.69 -23.92
C SER A 158 -9.90 -13.53 -24.45
N LEU A 159 -8.92 -14.19 -23.80
CA LEU A 159 -7.52 -14.16 -24.25
C LEU A 159 -7.34 -14.80 -25.63
N LYS A 160 -7.92 -16.00 -25.86
CA LYS A 160 -7.92 -16.67 -27.18
C LYS A 160 -8.53 -15.78 -28.26
N SER A 161 -9.62 -15.08 -27.93
CA SER A 161 -10.27 -14.15 -28.87
C SER A 161 -9.34 -12.99 -29.28
N MET A 162 -8.52 -12.47 -28.36
CA MET A 162 -7.56 -11.42 -28.68
C MET A 162 -6.39 -11.93 -29.51
N GLN A 163 -5.90 -13.14 -29.25
CA GLN A 163 -4.85 -13.78 -30.06
C GLN A 163 -5.29 -13.97 -31.52
N GLU A 164 -6.56 -14.32 -31.77
CA GLU A 164 -7.12 -14.39 -33.12
C GLU A 164 -7.16 -13.02 -33.82
N ILE A 165 -7.59 -11.98 -33.09
CA ILE A 165 -7.68 -10.60 -33.61
C ILE A 165 -6.28 -10.08 -33.96
N ASP A 166 -5.28 -10.37 -33.14
CA ASP A 166 -3.91 -9.90 -33.36
C ASP A 166 -3.23 -10.63 -34.54
N LYS A 167 -3.37 -11.96 -34.63
CA LYS A 167 -2.89 -12.75 -35.79
C LYS A 167 -3.53 -12.32 -37.11
N ALA A 168 -4.83 -12.02 -37.12
CA ALA A 168 -5.52 -11.55 -38.32
C ALA A 168 -5.00 -10.19 -38.82
N LYS A 169 -4.32 -9.43 -37.96
CA LYS A 169 -3.73 -8.13 -38.28
C LYS A 169 -2.30 -8.26 -38.82
N SER A 170 -1.52 -9.22 -38.31
CA SER A 170 -0.17 -9.50 -38.82
C SER A 170 -0.17 -10.09 -40.24
N LEU A 171 -1.24 -10.80 -40.62
CA LEU A 171 -1.42 -11.38 -41.96
C LEU A 171 -1.91 -10.38 -43.04
N LYS A 172 -2.23 -9.13 -42.66
CA LYS A 172 -2.72 -8.07 -43.55
C LYS A 172 -1.71 -6.93 -43.78
N ARG A 173 -0.47 -7.12 -43.32
CA ARG A 173 0.68 -6.26 -43.59
C ARG A 173 1.53 -6.88 -44.68
#